data_AF-A0A7X7W002-F1
#
_entry.id   AF-A0A7X7W002-F1
#
_cell.length_a   1.000
_cell.length_b   1.000
_cell.length_c   1.000
_cell.angle_alpha   90.00
_cell.angle_beta   90.00
_cell.angle_gamma   90.00
#
_symmetry.space_group_name_H-M   'P 1'
#
loop_
_entity.id
_entity.type
_entity.pdbx_description
1 polymer ?
#
loop_
_entity_poly.entity_id
_entity_poly.type
_entity_poly.pdbx_seq_one_letter_code
_entity_poly.pdbx_strand_id
1 'polypeptide(L)'
;MAGERRFRTSFMGGFKKSDVNAYIERMLKEFDEKLKSKDDEIAVIRNQNRDLKIKYEELQRKADEIEETRRKLADVLLQAREDAERIREEARNEAAEEKKRLEEANEREKEKLVDIRRDIKNLKDEIVKVLSRYTQELTAIAGDDADEGTEEGASDTAHQEAATASEQGSGSDYWTGYQDNTWNG
;
A
#
# COMPACT_ATOMS: atom_id res chain seq x y z
N MET A 1 -61.86 1.78 -52.82
CA MET A 1 -63.27 2.11 -53.08
C MET A 1 -63.43 2.53 -54.53
N ALA A 2 -63.87 1.61 -55.39
CA ALA A 2 -64.10 1.87 -56.81
C ALA A 2 -65.58 1.60 -57.09
N GLY A 3 -66.35 2.64 -57.43
CA GLY A 3 -67.76 2.49 -57.81
C GLY A 3 -68.68 3.68 -57.53
N GLU A 4 -68.30 4.62 -56.66
CA GLU A 4 -69.15 5.80 -56.39
C GLU A 4 -69.01 6.86 -57.49
N ARG A 5 -70.13 7.25 -58.10
CA ARG A 5 -70.18 8.36 -59.07
C ARG A 5 -69.78 9.66 -58.38
N ARG A 6 -68.51 10.07 -58.53
CA ARG A 6 -67.91 11.26 -57.89
C ARG A 6 -68.53 12.59 -58.30
N PHE A 7 -69.24 12.61 -59.44
CA PHE A 7 -69.83 13.81 -60.02
C PHE A 7 -71.23 13.49 -60.55
N ARG A 8 -72.21 14.38 -60.33
CA ARG A 8 -73.54 14.25 -60.93
C ARG A 8 -73.48 14.54 -62.43
N THR A 9 -74.39 13.98 -63.22
CA THR A 9 -74.51 14.24 -64.66
C THR A 9 -75.42 15.44 -64.92
N SER A 10 -75.01 16.37 -65.79
CA SER A 10 -75.80 17.56 -66.15
C SER A 10 -76.93 17.22 -67.14
N PHE A 11 -77.99 18.04 -67.19
CA PHE A 11 -79.19 17.85 -68.03
C PHE A 11 -78.90 17.85 -69.55
N MET A 12 -77.78 18.45 -69.99
CA MET A 12 -77.28 18.41 -71.38
C MET A 12 -76.06 17.48 -71.56
N GLY A 13 -75.96 16.41 -70.76
CA GLY A 13 -74.80 15.50 -70.78
C GLY A 13 -73.57 16.07 -70.07
N GLY A 14 -72.60 15.21 -69.77
CA GLY A 14 -71.36 15.57 -69.05
C GLY A 14 -71.51 15.69 -67.53
N PHE A 15 -70.43 16.06 -66.83
CA PHE A 15 -70.42 16.21 -65.37
C PHE A 15 -70.88 17.60 -64.91
N LYS A 16 -71.48 17.67 -63.72
CA LYS A 16 -71.92 18.91 -63.11
C LYS A 16 -70.70 19.71 -62.65
N LYS A 17 -70.46 20.87 -63.27
CA LYS A 17 -69.32 21.75 -63.00
C LYS A 17 -69.14 22.09 -61.52
N SER A 18 -70.23 22.28 -60.77
CA SER A 18 -70.18 22.54 -59.32
C SER A 18 -69.52 21.41 -58.54
N ASP A 19 -69.81 20.15 -58.91
CA ASP A 19 -69.34 18.97 -58.19
C ASP A 19 -67.85 18.72 -58.50
N VAL A 20 -67.45 18.98 -59.76
CA VAL A 20 -66.05 18.94 -60.19
C VAL A 20 -65.23 20.02 -59.49
N ASN A 21 -65.72 21.26 -59.46
CA ASN A 21 -65.04 22.37 -58.78
C ASN A 21 -64.89 22.10 -57.27
N ALA A 22 -65.97 21.67 -56.60
CA ALA A 22 -65.92 21.36 -55.17
C ALA A 22 -64.95 20.21 -54.84
N TYR A 23 -64.81 19.24 -55.74
CA TYR A 23 -63.83 18.16 -55.60
C TYR A 23 -62.39 18.66 -55.81
N ILE A 24 -62.16 19.51 -56.82
CA ILE A 24 -60.84 20.11 -57.06
C ILE A 24 -60.44 20.97 -55.85
N GLU A 25 -61.34 21.83 -55.34
CA GLU A 25 -61.09 22.66 -54.16
C GLU A 25 -60.77 21.81 -52.92
N ARG A 26 -61.53 20.74 -52.68
CA ARG A 26 -61.26 19.81 -51.57
C ARG A 26 -59.90 19.14 -51.73
N MET A 27 -59.57 18.67 -52.93
CA MET A 27 -58.30 18.02 -53.22
C MET A 27 -57.12 18.99 -53.01
N LEU A 28 -57.23 20.23 -53.48
CA LEU A 28 -56.20 21.25 -53.27
C LEU A 28 -56.01 21.53 -51.78
N LYS A 29 -57.10 21.68 -51.03
CA LYS A 29 -57.05 21.85 -49.58
C LYS A 29 -56.38 20.67 -48.87
N GLU A 30 -56.72 19.43 -49.24
CA GLU A 30 -56.09 18.24 -48.68
C GLU A 30 -54.59 18.16 -48.99
N PHE A 31 -54.16 18.60 -50.18
CA PHE A 31 -52.74 18.67 -50.54
C PHE A 31 -52.01 19.75 -49.76
N ASP A 32 -52.59 20.95 -49.63
CA ASP A 32 -52.01 22.04 -48.85
C ASP A 32 -51.87 21.66 -47.37
N GLU A 33 -52.87 21.02 -46.79
CA GLU A 33 -52.82 20.50 -45.42
C GLU A 33 -51.71 19.44 -45.26
N LYS A 34 -51.57 18.53 -46.22
CA LYS A 34 -50.49 17.52 -46.20
C LYS A 34 -49.11 18.14 -46.37
N LEU A 35 -48.96 19.13 -47.24
CA LEU A 35 -47.71 19.85 -47.42
C LEU A 35 -47.30 20.54 -46.12
N LYS A 36 -48.23 21.29 -45.52
CA LYS A 36 -48.00 21.96 -44.24
C LYS A 36 -47.63 20.97 -43.13
N SER A 37 -48.36 19.87 -43.00
CA SER A 37 -48.06 18.83 -42.01
C SER A 37 -46.66 18.22 -42.20
N LYS A 38 -46.22 18.03 -43.45
CA LYS A 38 -44.87 17.53 -43.75
C LYS A 38 -43.80 18.56 -43.46
N ASP A 39 -44.06 19.84 -43.74
CA ASP A 39 -43.13 20.92 -43.42
C ASP A 39 -42.93 21.06 -41.90
N ASP A 40 -44.01 20.92 -41.12
CA ASP A 40 -43.95 20.90 -39.66
C ASP A 40 -43.14 19.69 -39.14
N GLU A 41 -43.36 18.49 -39.71
CA GLU A 41 -42.59 17.28 -39.38
C GLU A 41 -41.09 17.46 -39.71
N ILE A 42 -40.79 18.02 -40.89
CA ILE A 42 -39.41 18.33 -41.29
C ILE A 42 -38.76 19.30 -40.31
N ALA A 43 -39.49 20.33 -39.84
CA ALA A 43 -38.98 21.28 -38.87
C ALA A 43 -38.64 20.61 -37.53
N VAL A 44 -39.52 19.73 -37.04
CA VAL A 44 -39.29 18.95 -35.82
C VAL A 44 -38.06 18.05 -35.97
N ILE A 45 -37.96 17.29 -37.07
CA ILE A 45 -36.83 16.38 -37.31
C ILE A 45 -35.51 17.14 -37.43
N ARG A 46 -35.52 18.33 -38.05
CA ARG A 46 -34.32 19.20 -38.13
C ARG A 46 -33.85 19.65 -36.76
N ASN A 47 -34.78 20.06 -35.90
CA ASN A 47 -34.45 20.48 -34.53
C ASN A 47 -33.89 19.31 -33.72
N GLN A 48 -34.53 18.15 -33.77
CA GLN A 48 -34.04 16.94 -33.09
C GLN A 48 -32.64 16.53 -33.57
N ASN A 49 -32.39 16.58 -34.89
CA ASN A 49 -31.06 16.32 -35.44
C ASN A 49 -30.01 17.31 -34.93
N ARG A 50 -30.37 18.59 -34.81
CA ARG A 50 -29.47 19.60 -34.26
C ARG A 50 -29.14 19.31 -32.79
N ASP A 51 -30.14 18.99 -31.98
CA ASP A 51 -29.96 18.69 -30.57
C ASP A 51 -29.12 17.42 -30.35
N LEU A 52 -29.35 16.39 -31.18
CA LEU A 52 -28.55 15.16 -31.15
C LEU A 52 -27.09 15.40 -31.52
N LYS A 53 -26.82 16.26 -32.51
CA LYS A 53 -25.44 16.65 -32.86
C LYS A 53 -24.73 17.34 -31.71
N ILE A 54 -25.39 18.30 -31.05
CA ILE A 54 -24.83 19.00 -29.89
C ILE A 54 -24.51 18.01 -28.77
N LYS A 55 -25.45 17.10 -28.45
CA LYS A 55 -25.23 16.07 -27.43
C LYS A 55 -24.09 15.11 -27.79
N TYR A 56 -23.99 14.74 -29.06
CA TYR A 56 -22.91 13.90 -29.55
C TYR A 56 -21.55 14.58 -29.39
N GLU A 57 -21.43 15.84 -29.80
CA GLU A 57 -20.19 16.62 -29.66
C GLU A 57 -19.79 16.80 -28.18
N GLU A 58 -20.77 17.04 -27.30
CA GLU A 58 -20.52 17.14 -25.86
C GLU A 58 -20.02 15.81 -25.26
N LEU A 59 -20.67 14.70 -25.62
CA LEU A 59 -20.27 13.36 -25.16
C LEU A 59 -18.89 12.97 -25.70
N GLN A 60 -18.61 13.30 -26.96
CA GLN A 60 -17.29 13.06 -27.55
C GLN A 60 -16.20 13.82 -26.79
N ARG A 61 -16.42 15.12 -26.52
CA ARG A 61 -15.46 15.92 -25.75
C ARG A 61 -15.21 15.33 -24.35
N LYS A 62 -16.28 14.91 -23.66
CA LYS A 62 -16.17 14.26 -22.35
C LYS A 62 -15.40 12.95 -22.42
N ALA A 63 -15.59 12.16 -23.48
CA ALA A 63 -14.85 10.92 -23.69
C ALA A 63 -13.35 11.20 -23.87
N ASP A 64 -13.00 12.20 -24.69
CA ASP A 64 -11.62 12.60 -24.93
C ASP A 64 -10.94 13.11 -23.63
N GLU A 65 -11.64 13.92 -22.82
CA GLU A 65 -11.17 14.39 -21.51
C GLU A 65 -10.92 13.24 -20.52
N ILE A 66 -11.81 12.25 -20.49
CA ILE A 66 -11.66 11.05 -19.66
C ILE A 66 -10.45 10.25 -20.12
N GLU A 67 -10.27 10.10 -21.43
CA GLU A 67 -9.15 9.35 -21.98
C GLU A 67 -7.81 10.02 -21.67
N GLU A 68 -7.72 11.34 -21.83
CA GLU A 68 -6.53 12.11 -21.46
C GLU A 68 -6.21 11.96 -19.97
N THR A 69 -7.22 12.07 -19.11
CA THR A 69 -7.06 11.91 -17.67
C THR A 69 -6.59 10.51 -17.31
N ARG A 70 -7.12 9.48 -17.96
CA ARG A 70 -6.69 8.08 -17.76
C ARG A 70 -5.22 7.88 -18.13
N ARG A 71 -4.75 8.48 -19.22
CA ARG A 71 -3.33 8.42 -19.61
C ARG A 71 -2.44 9.06 -18.56
N LYS A 72 -2.76 10.29 -18.13
CA LYS A 72 -2.01 10.99 -17.06
C LYS A 72 -1.99 10.20 -15.76
N LEU A 73 -3.12 9.60 -15.38
CA LEU A 73 -3.19 8.78 -14.18
C LEU A 73 -2.31 7.53 -14.30
N ALA A 74 -2.29 6.87 -15.46
CA ALA A 74 -1.42 5.73 -15.70
C ALA A 74 0.06 6.10 -15.56
N ASP A 75 0.47 7.25 -16.10
CA ASP A 75 1.85 7.75 -15.99
C ASP A 75 2.23 8.03 -14.52
N VAL A 76 1.35 8.70 -13.76
CA VAL A 76 1.56 8.98 -12.34
C VAL A 76 1.63 7.69 -11.53
N LEU A 77 0.77 6.70 -11.80
CA LEU A 77 0.79 5.42 -11.10
C LEU A 77 2.06 4.61 -11.40
N LEU A 78 2.56 4.69 -12.64
CA LEU A 78 3.82 4.05 -13.01
C LEU A 78 4.99 4.69 -12.26
N GLN A 79 5.07 6.02 -12.25
CA GLN A 79 6.11 6.75 -11.54
C GLN A 79 6.06 6.48 -10.03
N ALA A 80 4.86 6.50 -9.44
CA ALA A 80 4.68 6.21 -8.02
C ALA A 80 5.14 4.79 -7.65
N ARG A 81 4.91 3.80 -8.52
CA ARG A 81 5.40 2.43 -8.33
C ARG A 81 6.93 2.39 -8.39
N GLU A 82 7.52 3.01 -9.40
CA GLU A 82 8.98 3.04 -9.57
C GLU A 82 9.67 3.74 -8.37
N ASP A 83 9.12 4.86 -7.90
CA ASP A 83 9.61 5.55 -6.72
C ASP A 83 9.46 4.72 -5.44
N ALA A 84 8.33 4.02 -5.27
CA ALA A 84 8.13 3.14 -4.12
C ALA A 84 9.10 1.95 -4.12
N GLU A 85 9.35 1.35 -5.30
CA GLU A 85 10.33 0.27 -5.47
C GLU A 85 11.75 0.77 -5.15
N ARG A 86 12.11 1.97 -5.64
CA ARG A 86 13.39 2.61 -5.35
C ARG A 86 13.58 2.85 -3.85
N ILE A 87 12.61 3.47 -3.19
CA ILE A 87 12.66 3.73 -1.74
C ILE A 87 12.78 2.41 -0.96
N ARG A 88 12.05 1.38 -1.36
CA ARG A 88 12.12 0.06 -0.71
C ARG A 88 13.50 -0.55 -0.84
N GLU A 89 14.12 -0.44 -2.00
CA GLU A 89 15.45 -1.00 -2.24
C GLU A 89 16.54 -0.20 -1.52
N GLU A 90 16.44 1.13 -1.52
CA GLU A 90 17.31 2.02 -0.73
C GLU A 90 17.22 1.65 0.76
N ALA A 91 16.02 1.55 1.33
CA ALA A 91 15.83 1.19 2.73
C ALA A 91 16.38 -0.21 3.07
N ARG A 92 16.30 -1.18 2.15
CA ARG A 92 16.90 -2.51 2.34
C ARG A 92 18.42 -2.45 2.36
N ASN A 93 19.02 -1.68 1.45
CA ASN A 93 20.46 -1.53 1.38
C ASN A 93 20.99 -0.81 2.62
N GLU A 94 20.37 0.30 3.03
CA GLU A 94 20.72 1.02 4.25
C GLU A 94 20.60 0.13 5.50
N ALA A 95 19.52 -0.64 5.63
CA ALA A 95 19.34 -1.57 6.74
C ALA A 95 20.41 -2.68 6.75
N ALA A 96 20.79 -3.20 5.57
CA ALA A 96 21.82 -4.22 5.45
C ALA A 96 23.21 -3.67 5.81
N GLU A 97 23.53 -2.46 5.37
CA GLU A 97 24.78 -1.78 5.71
C GLU A 97 24.87 -1.47 7.20
N GLU A 98 23.82 -0.93 7.80
CA GLU A 98 23.81 -0.61 9.24
C GLU A 98 23.86 -1.89 10.09
N LYS A 99 23.15 -2.95 9.68
CA LYS A 99 23.27 -4.27 10.34
C LYS A 99 24.72 -4.76 10.32
N LYS A 100 25.38 -4.72 9.16
CA LYS A 100 26.78 -5.14 9.04
C LYS A 100 27.69 -4.30 9.94
N ARG A 101 27.49 -2.98 9.96
CA ARG A 101 28.24 -2.05 10.81
C ARG A 101 28.09 -2.38 12.30
N LEU A 102 26.86 -2.66 12.74
CA LEU A 102 26.56 -3.04 14.11
C LEU A 102 27.18 -4.40 14.48
N GLU A 103 27.14 -5.37 13.57
CA GLU A 103 27.79 -6.68 13.76
C GLU A 103 29.31 -6.53 13.92
N GLU A 104 29.97 -5.73 13.07
CA GLU A 104 31.40 -5.45 13.17
C GLU A 104 31.78 -4.68 14.45
N ALA A 105 30.92 -3.78 14.92
CA ALA A 105 31.13 -3.10 16.19
C ALA A 105 30.96 -4.05 17.38
N ASN A 106 29.93 -4.89 17.35
CA ASN A 106 29.64 -5.87 18.39
C ASN A 106 30.80 -6.88 18.53
N GLU A 107 31.33 -7.37 17.42
CA GLU A 107 32.45 -8.32 17.44
C GLU A 107 33.72 -7.71 18.04
N ARG A 108 34.04 -6.44 17.70
CA ARG A 108 35.16 -5.72 18.31
C ARG A 108 35.00 -5.52 19.82
N GLU A 109 33.79 -5.23 20.28
CA GLU A 109 33.53 -5.10 21.72
C GLU A 109 33.61 -6.45 22.44
N LYS A 110 33.19 -7.56 21.81
CA LYS A 110 33.38 -8.91 22.35
C LYS A 110 34.86 -9.25 22.51
N GLU A 111 35.69 -8.94 21.51
CA GLU A 111 37.14 -9.17 21.57
C GLU A 111 37.76 -8.42 22.76
N LYS A 112 37.44 -7.13 22.92
CA LYS A 112 37.90 -6.33 24.08
C LYS A 112 37.45 -6.93 25.41
N LEU A 113 36.22 -7.44 25.50
CA LEU A 113 35.73 -8.07 26.73
C LEU A 113 36.53 -9.35 27.08
N VAL A 114 36.94 -10.11 26.07
CA VAL A 114 37.78 -11.31 26.27
C VAL A 114 39.17 -10.90 26.78
N ASP A 115 39.78 -9.87 26.20
CA ASP A 115 41.08 -9.36 26.62
C ASP A 115 41.04 -8.84 28.07
N ILE A 116 40.07 -7.99 28.40
CA ILE A 116 39.89 -7.47 29.77
C ILE A 116 39.70 -8.62 30.76
N ARG A 117 38.90 -9.64 30.42
CA ARG A 117 38.70 -10.81 31.27
C ARG A 117 40.00 -11.58 31.51
N ARG A 118 40.84 -11.69 30.48
CA ARG A 118 42.16 -12.32 30.59
C ARG A 118 43.08 -11.51 31.49
N ASP A 119 43.09 -10.20 31.35
CA ASP A 119 43.91 -9.30 32.18
C ASP A 119 43.48 -9.34 33.65
N ILE A 120 42.18 -9.36 33.93
CA ILE A 120 41.65 -9.53 35.29
C ILE A 120 42.14 -10.85 35.91
N LYS A 121 42.12 -11.94 35.13
CA LYS A 121 42.61 -13.24 35.60
C LYS A 121 44.11 -13.20 35.91
N ASN A 122 44.90 -12.62 35.01
CA ASN A 122 46.35 -12.48 35.21
C ASN A 122 46.65 -11.63 36.46
N LEU A 123 45.96 -10.50 36.63
CA LEU A 123 46.12 -9.63 37.78
C LEU A 123 45.74 -10.34 39.09
N LYS A 124 44.66 -11.13 39.09
CA LYS A 124 44.28 -11.97 40.24
C LYS A 124 45.39 -12.96 40.59
N ASP A 125 45.94 -13.64 39.59
CA ASP A 125 47.02 -14.62 39.80
C ASP A 125 48.30 -13.94 40.33
N GLU A 126 48.61 -12.73 39.88
CA GLU A 126 49.71 -11.91 40.41
C GLU A 126 49.48 -11.50 41.87
N ILE A 127 48.26 -11.04 42.20
CA ILE A 127 47.89 -10.70 43.59
C ILE A 127 48.04 -11.93 44.50
N VAL A 128 47.54 -13.10 44.08
CA VAL A 128 47.68 -14.34 44.85
C VAL A 128 49.16 -14.71 45.06
N LYS A 129 50.01 -14.56 44.05
CA LYS A 129 51.46 -14.80 44.18
C LYS A 129 52.11 -13.86 45.18
N VAL A 130 51.77 -12.56 45.13
CA VAL A 130 52.30 -11.55 46.05
C VAL A 130 51.85 -11.82 47.48
N LEU A 131 50.55 -12.09 47.69
CA LEU A 131 50.02 -12.45 49.00
C LEU A 131 50.69 -13.72 49.55
N SER A 132 50.84 -14.77 48.73
CA SER A 132 51.52 -16.00 49.15
C SER A 132 52.98 -15.77 49.54
N ARG A 133 53.70 -14.88 48.85
CA ARG A 133 55.08 -14.50 49.24
C ARG A 133 55.09 -13.78 50.57
N TYR A 134 54.23 -12.77 50.76
CA TYR A 134 54.13 -12.07 52.04
C TYR A 134 53.73 -13.01 53.19
N THR A 135 52.83 -13.96 52.95
CA THR A 135 52.50 -15.00 53.95
C THR A 135 53.71 -15.85 54.30
N GLN A 136 54.49 -16.28 53.31
CA GLN A 136 55.73 -17.05 53.57
C GLN A 136 56.77 -16.24 54.33
N GLU A 137 56.98 -14.98 53.94
CA GLU A 137 57.90 -14.06 54.62
C GLU A 137 57.47 -13.81 56.08
N LEU A 138 56.17 -13.56 56.32
CA LEU A 138 55.62 -13.40 57.67
C LEU A 138 55.74 -14.69 58.49
N THR A 139 55.50 -15.85 57.88
CA THR A 139 55.65 -17.16 58.55
C THR A 139 57.12 -17.43 58.89
N ALA A 140 58.06 -17.02 58.03
CA ALA A 140 59.49 -17.16 58.30
C ALA A 140 59.93 -16.24 59.46
N ILE A 141 59.43 -15.01 59.53
CA ILE A 141 59.71 -14.08 60.63
C ILE A 141 59.06 -14.58 61.94
N ALA A 142 57.79 -15.01 61.89
CA ALA A 142 57.10 -15.55 63.05
C ALA A 142 57.64 -16.91 63.50
N GLY A 143 58.20 -17.69 62.58
CA GLY A 143 58.85 -18.99 62.85
C GLY A 143 60.24 -18.88 63.47
N ASP A 144 60.88 -17.71 63.41
CA ASP A 144 62.12 -17.43 64.14
C ASP A 144 61.86 -17.01 65.60
N ASP A 145 60.60 -16.71 65.95
CA ASP A 145 60.15 -16.36 67.32
C ASP A 145 59.34 -17.47 68.02
N ALA A 146 59.22 -18.66 67.41
CA ALA A 146 58.39 -19.75 67.94
C ALA A 146 59.06 -21.13 67.81
N ASP A 147 60.17 -21.33 68.53
CA ASP A 147 60.50 -22.64 69.11
C ASP A 147 60.08 -22.64 70.58
N GLU A 148 58.77 -22.76 70.81
CA GLU A 148 58.23 -23.43 71.99
C GLU A 148 56.73 -23.71 71.75
N GLY A 149 56.42 -24.99 71.53
CA GLY A 149 55.20 -25.59 72.07
C GLY A 149 54.01 -25.86 71.14
N THR A 150 53.68 -27.15 71.09
CA THR A 150 52.34 -27.76 71.12
C THR A 150 51.54 -27.93 69.81
N GLU A 151 51.58 -29.20 69.36
CA GLU A 151 50.48 -30.12 69.03
C GLU A 151 49.01 -29.64 68.89
N GLU A 152 48.39 -30.29 67.90
CA GLU A 152 46.97 -30.67 67.73
C GLU A 152 45.95 -29.68 67.15
N GLY A 153 45.23 -30.17 66.13
CA GLY A 153 43.90 -29.65 65.78
C GLY A 153 43.54 -29.58 64.29
N ALA A 154 43.64 -30.69 63.55
CA ALA A 154 43.02 -30.80 62.23
C ALA A 154 41.66 -31.52 62.32
N SER A 155 40.55 -30.83 62.04
CA SER A 155 39.59 -31.31 61.02
C SER A 155 38.46 -30.30 60.74
N ASP A 156 38.22 -30.13 59.44
CA ASP A 156 36.92 -29.95 58.79
C ASP A 156 36.09 -28.69 59.05
N THR A 157 36.09 -27.80 58.05
CA THR A 157 34.83 -27.20 57.57
C THR A 157 34.90 -26.99 56.07
N ALA A 158 34.31 -27.93 55.33
CA ALA A 158 34.05 -27.79 53.90
C ALA A 158 32.93 -26.76 53.66
N HIS A 159 33.24 -25.63 53.04
CA HIS A 159 32.24 -24.74 52.45
C HIS A 159 32.12 -25.05 50.95
N GLN A 160 31.04 -25.76 50.59
CA GLN A 160 30.49 -25.77 49.24
C GLN A 160 29.73 -24.46 49.02
N GLU A 161 30.23 -23.57 48.16
CA GLU A 161 29.39 -22.55 47.52
C GLU A 161 28.80 -23.13 46.25
N ALA A 162 27.49 -23.39 46.31
CA ALA A 162 26.68 -23.76 45.17
C ALA A 162 26.52 -22.54 44.24
N ALA A 163 26.97 -22.69 43.00
CA ALA A 163 26.66 -21.78 41.91
C ALA A 163 25.15 -21.86 41.58
N THR A 164 24.39 -20.83 41.91
CA THR A 164 23.06 -20.62 41.33
C THR A 164 23.20 -19.84 40.02
N ALA A 165 23.30 -20.57 38.91
CA ALA A 165 23.08 -20.02 37.58
C ALA A 165 21.57 -20.03 37.29
N SER A 166 20.93 -18.87 37.33
CA SER A 166 19.59 -18.66 36.79
C SER A 166 19.69 -18.31 35.31
N GLU A 167 19.71 -19.31 34.44
CA GLU A 167 19.38 -19.14 33.02
C GLU A 167 17.88 -19.44 32.84
N GLN A 168 17.07 -18.38 32.83
CA GLN A 168 15.76 -18.38 32.20
C GLN A 168 15.77 -17.32 31.10
N GLY A 169 16.33 -17.69 29.95
CA GLY A 169 16.12 -17.01 28.68
C GLY A 169 15.10 -17.79 27.86
N SER A 170 13.83 -17.77 28.26
CA SER A 170 12.74 -18.28 27.42
C SER A 170 12.43 -17.23 26.37
N GLY A 171 12.77 -17.55 25.12
CA GLY A 171 12.32 -16.83 23.95
C GLY A 171 10.79 -16.72 23.93
N SER A 172 10.32 -15.57 23.49
CA SER A 172 8.92 -15.32 23.19
C SER A 172 8.87 -14.18 22.17
N ASP A 173 9.14 -14.54 20.92
CA ASP A 173 8.72 -13.78 19.76
C ASP A 173 7.20 -13.56 19.82
N TYR A 174 6.77 -12.32 20.08
CA TYR A 174 5.45 -11.86 19.67
C TYR A 174 5.60 -10.71 18.68
N TRP A 175 5.77 -11.12 17.43
CA TRP A 175 5.32 -10.39 16.26
C TRP A 175 3.78 -10.29 16.33
N THR A 176 3.23 -9.21 16.88
CA THR A 176 1.80 -8.94 16.75
C THR A 176 1.56 -8.20 15.45
N GLY A 177 0.98 -8.94 14.50
CA GLY A 177 0.62 -8.49 13.17
C GLY A 177 -0.37 -7.33 13.19
N TYR A 178 -0.22 -6.49 12.17
CA TYR A 178 -1.20 -5.54 11.71
C TYR A 178 -2.56 -6.22 11.55
N GLN A 179 -3.56 -5.78 12.31
CA GLN A 179 -4.95 -6.06 12.00
C GLN A 179 -5.42 -5.09 10.92
N ASP A 180 -5.61 -5.69 9.76
CA ASP A 180 -6.37 -5.23 8.61
C ASP A 180 -7.80 -4.89 9.05
N ASN A 181 -8.08 -3.59 9.20
CA ASN A 181 -9.45 -3.11 9.32
C ASN A 181 -9.95 -2.74 7.93
N THR A 182 -10.59 -3.73 7.31
CA THR A 182 -11.46 -3.55 6.17
C THR A 182 -12.52 -2.50 6.47
N TRP A 183 -12.55 -1.51 5.60
CA TRP A 183 -13.62 -0.55 5.38
C TRP A 183 -15.02 -1.19 5.36
N ASN A 184 -15.97 -0.56 6.06
CA ASN A 184 -17.39 -0.69 5.81
C ASN A 184 -18.04 0.68 6.04
N GLY A 185 -18.55 1.30 4.98
CA GLY A 185 -19.17 2.63 4.97
C GLY A 185 -19.01 3.33 3.63
#